data_AF-A0AA43M7X2-F1
#
_entry.id   AF-A0AA43M7X2-F1
#
_cell.length_a   1.000
_cell.length_b   1.000
_cell.length_c   1.000
_cell.angle_alpha   90.00
_cell.angle_beta   90.00
_cell.angle_gamma   90.00
#
_symmetry.space_group_name_H-M   'P 1'
#
loop_
_entity.id
_entity.type
_entity.pdbx_description
1 polymer ?
#
loop_
_entity_poly.entity_id
_entity_poly.type
_entity_poly.pdbx_seq_one_letter_code
_entity_poly.pdbx_strand_id
1 'polypeptide(L)'
;MKSICIASLCIFSVGLAFGQAEPPKDADDFLGTSFLVSPTPRKFNVTNFGEIQFHAVVTGIGMSQTNAVVGDYNSLVDISNAQIVLKKDSGLFQFYVQSGYYSTPSLGSTYQRAAVQTKDSFGIVPLASISVAPSKNWIFTGGKINSFGGYENTFTYQNANIDRGLLWNQTGNVSKGFQATYKENSVTAALTLNDGFYSNQLSWMGASINYQINSQSSTSLVWAGAIKTNSTNTFITPVL
;
A
#
# COMPACT_ATOMS: atom_id res chain seq x y z
N MET A 1 1.00 29.75 -26.43
CA MET A 1 2.46 29.51 -26.29
C MET A 1 2.75 29.21 -24.83
N LYS A 2 3.22 27.98 -24.55
CA LYS A 2 4.06 27.52 -23.42
C LYS A 2 3.75 28.00 -21.99
N SER A 3 3.29 27.08 -21.14
CA SER A 3 4.12 26.54 -20.04
C SER A 3 3.45 25.29 -19.46
N ILE A 4 4.00 24.13 -19.81
CA ILE A 4 3.78 22.86 -19.10
C ILE A 4 4.80 22.85 -17.96
N CYS A 5 4.31 22.95 -16.73
CA CYS A 5 5.13 22.78 -15.54
C CYS A 5 5.17 21.28 -15.21
N ILE A 6 6.16 20.55 -15.72
CA ILE A 6 6.46 19.19 -15.25
C ILE A 6 7.20 19.35 -13.93
N ALA A 7 6.48 19.23 -12.82
CA ALA A 7 7.08 19.10 -11.51
C ALA A 7 7.63 17.67 -11.37
N SER A 8 8.90 17.48 -11.73
CA SER A 8 9.64 16.26 -11.41
C SER A 8 10.13 16.38 -9.97
N LEU A 9 9.39 15.79 -9.02
CA LEU A 9 9.77 15.75 -7.61
C LEU A 9 10.74 14.57 -7.39
N CYS A 10 12.04 14.83 -7.49
CA CYS A 10 13.07 13.87 -7.05
C CYS A 10 13.19 13.93 -5.53
N ILE A 11 12.56 12.99 -4.82
CA ILE A 11 12.75 12.82 -3.38
C ILE A 11 14.03 12.01 -3.16
N PHE A 12 15.11 12.68 -2.74
CA PHE A 12 16.28 12.02 -2.17
C PHE A 12 16.02 11.83 -0.67
N SER A 13 15.56 10.65 -0.27
CA SER A 13 15.48 10.26 1.14
C SER A 13 16.72 9.43 1.49
N VAL A 14 17.67 10.04 2.22
CA VAL A 14 18.66 9.27 2.99
C VAL A 14 17.98 8.91 4.31
N GLY A 15 17.23 7.81 4.28
CA GLY A 15 16.70 7.15 5.47
C GLY A 15 17.36 5.78 5.59
N LEU A 16 17.63 5.33 6.82
CA LEU A 16 17.89 3.91 7.08
C LEU A 16 16.65 3.14 6.62
N ALA A 17 16.71 2.60 5.41
CA ALA A 17 15.54 2.15 4.67
C ALA A 17 15.22 0.68 5.00
N PHE A 18 14.05 0.47 5.61
CA PHE A 18 13.25 -0.73 5.37
C PHE A 18 12.45 -0.49 4.09
N GLY A 19 13.10 -0.70 2.93
CA GLY A 19 12.46 -0.53 1.63
C GLY A 19 11.51 -1.69 1.33
N GLN A 20 10.19 -1.43 1.31
CA GLN A 20 9.20 -2.38 0.80
C GLN A 20 9.30 -2.49 -0.73
N ALA A 21 10.09 -3.46 -1.19
CA ALA A 21 10.00 -4.05 -2.52
C ALA A 21 10.04 -5.58 -2.41
N GLU A 22 9.13 -6.12 -1.62
CA GLU A 22 8.63 -7.51 -1.55
C GLU A 22 7.78 -7.58 -0.27
N PRO A 23 6.63 -8.28 -0.23
CA PRO A 23 6.08 -8.68 1.06
C PRO A 23 7.17 -9.50 1.76
N PRO A 24 7.67 -9.11 2.95
CA PRO A 24 8.66 -9.88 3.66
C PRO A 24 8.11 -11.29 3.89
N LYS A 25 8.98 -12.28 3.74
CA LYS A 25 8.65 -13.67 4.06
C LYS A 25 8.36 -13.87 5.56
N ASP A 26 8.63 -12.85 6.38
CA ASP A 26 8.37 -12.78 7.81
C ASP A 26 7.92 -11.35 8.15
N ALA A 27 6.63 -11.05 8.01
CA ALA A 27 6.04 -9.74 8.32
C ALA A 27 5.64 -9.64 9.81
N ASP A 28 6.56 -9.98 10.71
CA ASP A 28 6.33 -9.90 12.17
C ASP A 28 6.96 -8.66 12.83
N ASP A 29 7.78 -7.87 12.14
CA ASP A 29 8.53 -6.75 12.74
C ASP A 29 7.99 -5.36 12.34
N PHE A 30 6.74 -5.05 12.71
CA PHE A 30 6.32 -3.75 13.29
C PHE A 30 4.81 -3.80 13.59
N LEU A 31 4.42 -4.20 14.79
CA LEU A 31 3.01 -4.27 15.21
C LEU A 31 2.83 -3.56 16.55
N GLY A 32 2.64 -2.24 16.50
CA GLY A 32 2.20 -1.47 17.65
C GLY A 32 0.76 -1.83 18.00
N THR A 33 0.51 -2.20 19.28
CA THR A 33 -0.74 -2.30 20.07
C THR A 33 -2.09 -2.68 19.41
N SER A 34 -2.07 -3.14 18.16
CA SER A 34 -3.23 -3.51 17.37
C SER A 34 -3.63 -4.95 17.70
N PHE A 35 -4.90 -5.16 18.03
CA PHE A 35 -5.43 -6.49 18.27
C PHE A 35 -5.49 -7.27 16.95
N LEU A 36 -4.54 -8.19 16.74
CA LEU A 36 -4.61 -9.14 15.63
C LEU A 36 -5.43 -10.35 16.08
N VAL A 37 -6.47 -10.70 15.30
CA VAL A 37 -7.28 -11.89 15.59
C VAL A 37 -6.50 -13.18 15.27
N SER A 38 -5.36 -13.10 14.55
CA SER A 38 -4.36 -14.16 14.50
C SER A 38 -3.02 -13.60 13.98
N PRO A 39 -1.96 -13.45 14.82
CA PRO A 39 -0.64 -13.05 14.33
C PRO A 39 -0.06 -14.09 13.37
N THR A 40 -0.31 -15.38 13.61
CA THR A 40 0.12 -16.46 12.71
C THR A 40 -0.92 -16.70 11.61
N PRO A 41 -0.52 -16.76 10.32
CA PRO A 41 -1.43 -17.14 9.25
C PRO A 41 -2.05 -18.51 9.48
N ARG A 42 -3.34 -18.65 9.18
CA ARG A 42 -3.94 -19.98 8.99
C ARG A 42 -3.63 -20.44 7.58
N LYS A 43 -3.00 -21.61 7.46
CA LYS A 43 -2.57 -22.20 6.20
C LYS A 43 -3.51 -23.32 5.81
N PHE A 44 -3.96 -23.32 4.56
CA PHE A 44 -4.83 -24.33 3.99
C PHE A 44 -4.15 -24.91 2.74
N ASN A 45 -4.01 -26.22 2.69
CA ASN A 45 -3.54 -26.90 1.49
C ASN A 45 -4.74 -27.26 0.62
N VAL A 46 -4.79 -26.68 -0.58
CA VAL A 46 -5.84 -26.97 -1.56
C VAL A 46 -5.25 -27.87 -2.64
N THR A 47 -5.88 -29.03 -2.86
CA THR A 47 -5.47 -29.99 -3.90
C THR A 47 -5.35 -29.28 -5.25
N ASN A 48 -4.23 -29.48 -5.95
CA ASN A 48 -3.87 -28.83 -7.23
C ASN A 48 -3.62 -27.31 -7.17
N PHE A 49 -3.93 -26.63 -6.08
CA PHE A 49 -3.70 -25.19 -5.90
C PHE A 49 -2.58 -24.88 -4.90
N GLY A 50 -2.11 -25.83 -4.10
CA GLY A 50 -1.02 -25.60 -3.13
C GLY A 50 -1.47 -24.87 -1.86
N GLU A 51 -0.52 -24.28 -1.14
CA GLU A 51 -0.77 -23.62 0.14
C GLU A 51 -1.38 -22.22 -0.06
N ILE A 52 -2.49 -21.96 0.63
CA ILE A 52 -3.15 -20.65 0.73
C ILE A 52 -3.09 -20.19 2.18
N GLN A 53 -2.67 -18.94 2.39
CA GLN A 53 -2.56 -18.29 3.68
C GLN A 53 -3.77 -17.38 3.91
N PHE A 54 -4.32 -17.43 5.13
CA PHE A 54 -5.40 -16.57 5.60
C PHE A 54 -4.96 -15.78 6.82
N HIS A 55 -5.23 -14.48 6.80
CA HIS A 55 -5.06 -13.58 7.93
C HIS A 55 -6.35 -12.82 8.19
N ALA A 56 -6.58 -12.45 9.45
CA ALA A 56 -7.68 -11.59 9.85
C ALA A 56 -7.17 -10.54 10.85
N VAL A 57 -7.59 -9.29 10.64
CA VAL A 57 -7.16 -8.11 11.40
C VAL A 57 -8.39 -7.36 11.85
N VAL A 58 -8.49 -7.06 13.15
CA VAL A 58 -9.59 -6.24 13.71
C VAL A 58 -9.02 -5.25 14.72
N THR A 59 -9.01 -3.97 14.37
CA THR A 59 -8.48 -2.91 15.25
C THR A 59 -9.56 -1.87 15.53
N GLY A 60 -9.56 -1.35 16.76
CA GLY A 60 -10.34 -0.18 17.16
C GLY A 60 -9.47 1.07 17.21
N ILE A 61 -10.10 2.24 17.21
CA ILE A 61 -9.47 3.53 17.50
C ILE A 61 -10.38 4.35 18.40
N GLY A 62 -9.76 5.07 19.34
CA GLY A 62 -10.42 6.10 20.12
C GLY A 62 -9.57 7.36 20.11
N MET A 63 -10.20 8.52 19.93
CA MET A 63 -9.52 9.82 20.00
C MET A 63 -10.34 10.81 20.81
N SER A 64 -9.63 11.75 21.43
CA SER A 64 -10.20 12.90 22.12
C SER A 64 -9.26 14.08 21.92
N GLN A 65 -9.81 15.20 21.47
CA GLN A 65 -9.07 16.41 21.14
C GLN A 65 -9.81 17.64 21.66
N THR A 66 -9.03 18.64 22.11
CA THR A 66 -9.56 19.89 22.67
C THR A 66 -9.76 20.98 21.63
N ASN A 67 -9.11 20.86 20.47
CA ASN A 67 -9.11 21.86 19.40
C ASN A 67 -9.39 21.18 18.05
N ALA A 68 -10.57 20.57 17.91
CA ALA A 68 -11.01 20.00 16.65
C ALA A 68 -11.17 21.10 15.58
N VAL A 69 -10.75 20.82 14.35
CA VAL A 69 -11.10 21.64 13.18
C VAL A 69 -12.61 21.58 12.98
N VAL A 70 -13.20 22.67 12.47
CA VAL A 70 -14.65 22.73 12.20
C VAL A 70 -15.07 21.56 11.29
N GLY A 71 -16.06 20.78 11.75
CA GLY A 71 -16.55 19.60 11.04
C GLY A 71 -15.89 18.28 11.44
N ASP A 72 -14.89 18.30 12.34
CA ASP A 72 -14.27 17.12 12.92
C ASP A 72 -14.86 16.77 14.30
N TYR A 73 -14.55 15.57 14.79
CA TYR A 73 -15.02 15.09 16.09
C TYR A 73 -14.13 15.61 17.23
N ASN A 74 -14.72 16.07 18.33
CA ASN A 74 -13.97 16.34 19.57
C ASN A 74 -13.57 15.05 20.30
N SER A 75 -14.41 14.02 20.21
CA SER A 75 -14.08 12.68 20.69
C SER A 75 -14.82 11.65 19.83
N LEU A 76 -14.18 10.51 19.57
CA LEU A 76 -14.83 9.38 18.90
C LEU A 76 -14.24 8.05 19.34
N VAL A 77 -15.02 7.01 19.10
CA VAL A 77 -14.57 5.62 19.05
C VAL A 77 -15.06 5.04 17.72
N ASP A 78 -14.22 4.24 17.07
CA ASP A 78 -14.52 3.60 15.79
C ASP A 78 -13.78 2.27 15.64
N ILE A 79 -14.24 1.43 14.71
CA ILE A 79 -13.43 0.33 14.18
C ILE A 79 -12.49 0.95 13.15
N SER A 80 -11.17 0.79 13.32
CA SER A 80 -10.19 1.33 12.38
C SER A 80 -9.83 0.35 11.26
N ASN A 81 -9.83 -0.96 11.53
CA ASN A 81 -9.67 -1.99 10.50
C ASN A 81 -10.50 -3.21 10.88
N ALA A 82 -11.16 -3.80 9.90
CA ALA A 82 -11.79 -5.12 10.01
C ALA A 82 -11.61 -5.80 8.66
N GLN A 83 -10.48 -6.49 8.51
CA GLN A 83 -10.01 -6.99 7.22
C GLN A 83 -9.60 -8.44 7.26
N ILE A 84 -9.77 -9.10 6.14
CA ILE A 84 -9.24 -10.43 5.85
C ILE A 84 -8.23 -10.33 4.71
N VAL A 85 -7.22 -11.21 4.74
CA VAL A 85 -6.22 -11.34 3.68
C VAL A 85 -6.15 -12.81 3.27
N LEU A 86 -6.28 -13.06 1.97
CA LEU A 86 -6.00 -14.35 1.35
C LEU A 86 -4.78 -14.19 0.44
N LYS A 87 -3.77 -15.01 0.65
CA LYS A 87 -2.49 -14.92 -0.06
C LYS A 87 -2.01 -16.29 -0.51
N LYS A 88 -1.49 -16.34 -1.73
CA LYS A 88 -0.71 -17.46 -2.27
C LYS A 88 0.54 -16.90 -2.93
N ASP A 89 1.71 -17.27 -2.41
CA ASP A 89 3.03 -16.76 -2.81
C ASP A 89 3.98 -17.83 -3.33
N SER A 90 3.45 -19.02 -3.66
CA SER A 90 4.23 -20.14 -4.18
C SER A 90 3.74 -20.59 -5.56
N GLY A 91 4.62 -21.23 -6.35
CA GLY A 91 4.28 -21.76 -7.68
C GLY A 91 4.16 -20.70 -8.78
N LEU A 92 3.80 -21.15 -9.99
CA LEU A 92 3.70 -20.31 -11.19
C LEU A 92 2.62 -19.23 -11.06
N PHE A 93 1.44 -19.59 -10.56
CA PHE A 93 0.33 -18.66 -10.36
C PHE A 93 0.20 -18.34 -8.88
N GLN A 94 0.23 -17.05 -8.55
CA GLN A 94 0.16 -16.50 -7.22
C GLN A 94 -0.96 -15.46 -7.15
N PHE A 95 -1.46 -15.16 -5.96
CA PHE A 95 -2.49 -14.13 -5.79
C PHE A 95 -2.42 -13.49 -4.41
N TYR A 96 -2.96 -12.28 -4.32
CA TYR A 96 -3.15 -11.56 -3.07
C TYR A 96 -4.50 -10.84 -3.10
N VAL A 97 -5.34 -11.07 -2.09
CA VAL A 97 -6.62 -10.40 -1.93
C VAL A 97 -6.72 -9.92 -0.50
N GLN A 98 -6.93 -8.62 -0.32
CA GLN A 98 -7.26 -8.02 0.96
C GLN A 98 -8.62 -7.35 0.85
N SER A 99 -9.50 -7.66 1.78
CA SER A 99 -10.87 -7.18 1.79
C SER A 99 -11.33 -6.84 3.20
N GLY A 100 -12.16 -5.81 3.32
CA GLY A 100 -12.79 -5.39 4.56
C GLY A 100 -12.80 -3.89 4.74
N TYR A 101 -13.24 -3.46 5.92
CA TYR A 101 -13.36 -2.05 6.27
C TYR A 101 -12.06 -1.51 6.83
N TYR A 102 -11.75 -0.26 6.51
CA TYR A 102 -10.57 0.43 6.99
C TYR A 102 -10.82 1.93 7.12
N SER A 103 -10.15 2.56 8.08
CA SER A 103 -9.96 4.00 8.16
C SER A 103 -8.50 4.35 7.90
N THR A 104 -8.26 5.52 7.33
CA THR A 104 -6.91 6.02 7.00
C THR A 104 -6.73 7.42 7.61
N PRO A 105 -6.71 7.54 8.93
CA PRO A 105 -6.48 8.83 9.57
C PRO A 105 -5.12 9.40 9.13
N SER A 106 -5.12 10.70 8.85
CA SER A 106 -3.95 11.45 8.43
C SER A 106 -4.02 12.86 8.98
N LEU A 107 -2.86 13.37 9.39
CA LEU A 107 -2.75 14.71 9.94
C LEU A 107 -3.21 15.75 8.92
N GLY A 108 -3.89 16.78 9.41
CA GLY A 108 -4.39 17.88 8.57
C GLY A 108 -5.67 17.57 7.80
N SER A 109 -6.32 16.43 8.06
CA SER A 109 -7.64 16.08 7.53
C SER A 109 -8.59 15.68 8.65
N THR A 110 -9.90 15.80 8.42
CA THR A 110 -10.91 15.37 9.39
C THR A 110 -11.04 13.85 9.40
N TYR A 111 -11.30 13.25 10.56
CA TYR A 111 -11.38 11.80 10.67
C TYR A 111 -12.57 11.24 9.88
N GLN A 112 -12.30 10.30 8.98
CA GLN A 112 -13.33 9.53 8.26
C GLN A 112 -13.51 8.16 8.90
N ARG A 113 -14.74 7.87 9.34
CA ARG A 113 -15.09 6.55 9.89
C ARG A 113 -14.86 5.47 8.85
N ALA A 114 -14.48 4.27 9.29
CA ALA A 114 -14.07 3.20 8.38
C ALA A 114 -15.11 2.87 7.30
N ALA A 115 -16.42 2.92 7.62
CA ALA A 115 -17.48 2.69 6.63
C ALA A 115 -17.49 3.74 5.50
N VAL A 116 -17.30 5.02 5.83
CA VAL A 116 -17.28 6.13 4.86
C VAL A 116 -15.97 6.08 4.07
N GLN A 117 -14.84 5.96 4.77
CA GLN A 117 -13.52 5.86 4.16
C GLN A 117 -13.47 4.71 3.14
N THR A 118 -13.97 3.53 3.50
CA THR A 118 -13.99 2.35 2.62
C THR A 118 -14.86 2.61 1.39
N LYS A 119 -16.05 3.22 1.56
CA LYS A 119 -16.99 3.53 0.47
C LYS A 119 -16.39 4.53 -0.53
N ASP A 120 -15.75 5.57 -0.03
CA ASP A 120 -15.33 6.72 -0.84
C ASP A 120 -13.90 6.60 -1.41
N SER A 121 -13.14 5.57 -1.00
CA SER A 121 -11.80 5.29 -1.51
C SER A 121 -11.71 4.04 -2.40
N PHE A 122 -11.04 2.98 -1.95
CA PHE A 122 -10.67 1.81 -2.76
C PHE A 122 -11.73 0.69 -2.75
N GLY A 123 -12.83 0.89 -2.02
CA GLY A 123 -13.93 -0.06 -1.86
C GLY A 123 -13.60 -1.19 -0.89
N ILE A 124 -14.55 -2.12 -0.73
CA ILE A 124 -14.43 -3.25 0.21
C ILE A 124 -13.31 -4.24 -0.15
N VAL A 125 -12.82 -4.23 -1.40
CA VAL A 125 -11.66 -5.00 -1.84
C VAL A 125 -10.58 -4.01 -2.30
N PRO A 126 -9.82 -3.42 -1.38
CA PRO A 126 -8.82 -2.43 -1.71
C PRO A 126 -7.63 -3.03 -2.48
N LEU A 127 -7.19 -4.26 -2.15
CA LEU A 127 -6.11 -4.94 -2.88
C LEU A 127 -6.59 -6.28 -3.43
N ALA A 128 -6.27 -6.52 -4.69
CA ALA A 128 -6.62 -7.74 -5.41
C ALA A 128 -5.70 -7.86 -6.62
N SER A 129 -4.72 -8.75 -6.55
CA SER A 129 -3.75 -8.96 -7.60
C SER A 129 -3.53 -10.43 -7.89
N ILE A 130 -3.16 -10.69 -9.14
CA ILE A 130 -2.70 -11.99 -9.62
C ILE A 130 -1.25 -11.81 -10.06
N SER A 131 -0.41 -12.80 -9.75
CA SER A 131 0.98 -12.80 -10.17
C SER A 131 1.33 -14.08 -10.92
N VAL A 132 2.21 -13.93 -11.91
CA VAL A 132 2.83 -15.04 -12.64
C VAL A 132 4.33 -15.01 -12.36
N ALA A 133 4.84 -16.09 -11.77
CA ALA A 133 6.25 -16.27 -11.44
C ALA A 133 6.86 -17.35 -12.37
N PRO A 134 7.23 -17.00 -13.61
CA PRO A 134 7.72 -17.96 -14.60
C PRO A 134 9.11 -18.53 -14.24
N SER A 135 9.85 -17.84 -13.39
CA SER A 135 11.14 -18.29 -12.87
C SER A 135 11.28 -17.93 -11.40
N LYS A 136 12.41 -18.31 -10.79
CA LYS A 136 12.73 -17.93 -9.40
C LYS A 136 13.04 -16.44 -9.24
N ASN A 137 13.39 -15.76 -10.32
CA ASN A 137 13.87 -14.37 -10.30
C ASN A 137 12.80 -13.39 -10.75
N TRP A 138 11.87 -13.79 -11.62
CA TRP A 138 10.86 -12.92 -12.20
C TRP A 138 9.48 -13.15 -11.61
N ILE A 139 8.81 -12.06 -11.26
CA ILE A 139 7.39 -12.04 -10.87
C ILE A 139 6.69 -10.90 -11.62
N PHE A 140 5.64 -11.23 -12.34
CA PHE A 140 4.77 -10.26 -13.01
C PHE A 140 3.43 -10.20 -12.30
N THR A 141 3.02 -9.03 -11.83
CA THR A 141 1.81 -8.82 -11.04
C THR A 141 0.88 -7.86 -11.76
N GLY A 142 -0.42 -8.14 -11.75
CA GLY A 142 -1.46 -7.26 -12.27
C GLY A 142 -2.69 -7.22 -11.37
N GLY A 143 -3.34 -6.05 -11.30
CA GLY A 143 -4.60 -5.87 -10.56
C GLY A 143 -4.62 -4.57 -9.75
N LYS A 144 -5.31 -4.60 -8.60
CA LYS A 144 -5.22 -3.57 -7.56
C LYS A 144 -4.02 -3.87 -6.67
N ILE A 145 -2.97 -3.08 -6.84
CA ILE A 145 -1.69 -3.19 -6.16
C ILE A 145 -1.47 -1.96 -5.28
N ASN A 146 -0.56 -2.07 -4.31
CA ASN A 146 -0.10 -0.87 -3.59
C ASN A 146 0.51 0.12 -4.60
N SER A 147 0.23 1.39 -4.39
CA SER A 147 0.86 2.46 -5.16
C SER A 147 2.38 2.43 -4.96
N PHE A 148 3.08 2.94 -5.96
CA PHE A 148 4.52 2.85 -6.03
C PHE A 148 5.17 4.10 -5.44
N GLY A 149 6.02 3.90 -4.43
CA GLY A 149 6.57 4.98 -3.63
C GLY A 149 5.69 5.35 -2.44
N GLY A 150 6.29 6.01 -1.45
CA GLY A 150 5.67 6.26 -0.14
C GLY A 150 6.23 5.32 0.93
N TYR A 151 6.36 5.84 2.16
CA TYR A 151 6.91 5.10 3.30
C TYR A 151 5.82 4.57 4.24
N GLU A 152 4.70 5.28 4.34
CA GLU A 152 3.59 4.92 5.22
C GLU A 152 2.58 4.04 4.49
N ASN A 153 2.21 2.95 5.14
CA ASN A 153 1.29 1.95 4.60
C ASN A 153 -0.16 2.44 4.59
N THR A 154 -0.96 1.84 3.71
CA THR A 154 -2.37 2.21 3.53
C THR A 154 -3.23 1.89 4.75
N PHE A 155 -3.02 0.77 5.43
CA PHE A 155 -3.89 0.33 6.53
C PHE A 155 -3.25 0.60 7.89
N THR A 156 -4.02 1.13 8.84
CA THR A 156 -3.44 1.72 10.07
C THR A 156 -2.68 0.71 10.93
N TYR A 157 -3.13 -0.56 10.96
CA TYR A 157 -2.44 -1.62 11.68
C TYR A 157 -1.02 -1.94 11.18
N GLN A 158 -0.67 -1.47 9.98
CA GLN A 158 0.64 -1.68 9.33
C GLN A 158 1.62 -0.54 9.61
N ASN A 159 1.23 0.46 10.40
CA ASN A 159 2.01 1.66 10.66
C ASN A 159 2.38 1.75 12.14
N ALA A 160 3.55 2.34 12.40
CA ALA A 160 3.98 2.68 13.76
C ALA A 160 3.08 3.75 14.39
N ASN A 161 2.64 4.70 13.57
CA ASN A 161 1.80 5.83 13.97
C ASN A 161 0.33 5.52 13.70
N ILE A 162 -0.54 6.02 14.58
CA ILE A 162 -1.99 5.93 14.40
C ILE A 162 -2.41 6.82 13.23
N ASP A 163 -1.93 8.06 13.22
CA ASP A 163 -2.15 9.04 12.16
C ASP A 163 -0.94 9.11 11.23
N ARG A 164 -1.22 9.30 9.95
CA ARG A 164 -0.18 9.42 8.92
C ARG A 164 0.28 10.86 8.73
N GLY A 165 1.45 11.03 8.11
CA GLY A 165 2.05 12.33 7.86
C GLY A 165 1.19 13.28 7.02
N LEU A 166 1.48 14.59 7.12
CA LEU A 166 0.76 15.66 6.40
C LEU A 166 0.79 15.51 4.86
N LEU A 167 1.85 14.88 4.33
CA LEU A 167 2.00 14.65 2.90
C LEU A 167 1.33 13.36 2.43
N TRP A 168 0.79 12.56 3.35
CA TRP A 168 0.25 11.25 3.00
C TRP A 168 -0.93 11.33 2.04
N ASN A 169 -1.82 12.30 2.23
CA ASN A 169 -2.95 12.57 1.32
C ASN A 169 -2.49 13.04 -0.08
N GLN A 170 -1.21 13.39 -0.25
CA GLN A 170 -0.60 13.76 -1.53
C GLN A 170 0.16 12.61 -2.18
N THR A 171 0.16 11.42 -1.57
CA THR A 171 0.76 10.20 -2.11
C THR A 171 -0.33 9.22 -2.52
N GLY A 172 -0.11 8.48 -3.61
CA GLY A 172 -1.00 7.37 -3.95
C GLY A 172 -0.83 6.22 -2.96
N ASN A 173 -1.89 5.47 -2.69
CA ASN A 173 -1.85 4.33 -1.76
C ASN A 173 -2.22 2.99 -2.41
N VAL A 174 -3.25 3.00 -3.25
CA VAL A 174 -3.67 1.86 -4.06
C VAL A 174 -3.80 2.32 -5.50
N SER A 175 -3.24 1.53 -6.42
CA SER A 175 -3.32 1.77 -7.86
C SER A 175 -3.81 0.52 -8.58
N LYS A 176 -4.42 0.71 -9.75
CA LYS A 176 -4.73 -0.36 -10.70
C LYS A 176 -3.66 -0.37 -11.79
N GLY A 177 -3.02 -1.51 -12.00
CA GLY A 177 -2.00 -1.62 -13.04
C GLY A 177 -1.17 -2.89 -12.94
N PHE A 178 0.06 -2.77 -13.43
CA PHE A 178 0.99 -3.86 -13.60
C PHE A 178 2.32 -3.55 -12.93
N GLN A 179 2.99 -4.58 -12.44
CA GLN A 179 4.34 -4.51 -11.89
C GLN A 179 5.15 -5.72 -12.35
N ALA A 180 6.39 -5.50 -12.75
CA ALA A 180 7.37 -6.54 -12.97
C ALA A 180 8.45 -6.40 -11.91
N THR A 181 8.76 -7.49 -11.23
CA THR A 181 9.79 -7.56 -10.19
C THR A 181 10.82 -8.60 -10.60
N TYR A 182 12.09 -8.21 -10.50
CA TYR A 182 13.26 -9.05 -10.69
C TYR A 182 14.05 -9.12 -9.39
N LYS A 183 14.35 -10.32 -8.90
CA LYS A 183 15.21 -10.53 -7.74
C LYS A 183 16.33 -11.48 -8.06
N GLU A 184 17.55 -11.07 -7.78
CA GLU A 184 18.74 -11.90 -7.92
C GLU A 184 19.75 -11.55 -6.83
N ASN A 185 20.07 -12.55 -5.99
CA ASN A 185 20.98 -12.39 -4.86
C ASN A 185 20.58 -11.20 -3.97
N SER A 186 21.45 -10.21 -3.84
CA SER A 186 21.24 -8.99 -3.05
C SER A 186 20.49 -7.88 -3.80
N VAL A 187 20.17 -8.05 -5.08
CA VAL A 187 19.53 -7.01 -5.91
C VAL A 187 18.07 -7.36 -6.13
N THR A 188 17.18 -6.40 -5.86
CA THR A 188 15.78 -6.45 -6.26
C THR A 188 15.44 -5.21 -7.08
N ALA A 189 14.95 -5.40 -8.29
CA ALA A 189 14.51 -4.33 -9.17
C ALA A 189 13.01 -4.48 -9.46
N ALA A 190 12.29 -3.37 -9.56
CA ALA A 190 10.89 -3.37 -9.94
C ALA A 190 10.56 -2.22 -10.89
N LEU A 191 9.62 -2.49 -11.80
CA LEU A 191 9.03 -1.52 -12.71
C LEU A 191 7.51 -1.63 -12.62
N THR A 192 6.80 -0.51 -12.64
CA THR A 192 5.34 -0.49 -12.64
C THR A 192 4.77 0.50 -13.63
N LEU A 193 3.62 0.15 -14.20
CA LEU A 193 2.76 1.02 -14.98
C LEU A 193 1.35 0.91 -14.38
N ASN A 194 0.83 2.00 -13.85
CA ASN A 194 -0.43 2.00 -13.13
C ASN A 194 -1.16 3.35 -13.27
N ASP A 195 -2.29 3.46 -12.59
CA ASP A 195 -3.16 4.65 -12.62
C ASP A 195 -2.88 5.68 -11.52
N GLY A 196 -1.79 5.50 -10.76
CA GLY A 196 -1.34 6.38 -9.69
C GLY A 196 -2.40 6.51 -8.60
N PHE A 197 -3.11 7.62 -8.61
CA PHE A 197 -4.16 7.96 -7.65
C PHE A 197 -5.52 7.35 -8.03
N TYR A 198 -5.54 6.06 -8.34
CA TYR A 198 -6.76 5.31 -8.64
C TYR A 198 -7.62 5.86 -9.80
N SER A 199 -6.99 6.58 -10.73
CA SER A 199 -7.62 7.36 -11.78
C SER A 199 -8.36 6.56 -12.87
N ASN A 200 -8.26 5.23 -12.88
CA ASN A 200 -8.70 4.35 -13.96
C ASN A 200 -7.99 4.58 -15.31
N GLN A 201 -6.87 5.33 -15.33
CA GLN A 201 -6.10 5.58 -16.54
C GLN A 201 -4.63 5.29 -16.29
N LEU A 202 -4.01 4.42 -17.10
CA LEU A 202 -2.56 4.15 -17.03
C LEU A 202 -1.79 5.43 -17.38
N SER A 203 -1.40 6.14 -16.32
CA SER A 203 -0.88 7.51 -16.34
C SER A 203 0.32 7.69 -15.44
N TRP A 204 0.71 6.66 -14.68
CA TRP A 204 1.84 6.68 -13.76
C TRP A 204 2.80 5.54 -14.04
N MET A 205 4.10 5.85 -13.95
CA MET A 205 5.17 4.88 -14.05
C MET A 205 6.06 4.98 -12.82
N GLY A 206 6.65 3.86 -12.42
CA GLY A 206 7.61 3.81 -11.33
C GLY A 206 8.69 2.77 -11.57
N ALA A 207 9.86 3.02 -10.98
CA ALA A 207 11.02 2.16 -11.02
C ALA A 207 11.72 2.16 -9.66
N SER A 208 12.19 1.01 -9.20
CA SER A 208 12.98 0.90 -7.99
C SER A 208 14.10 -0.11 -8.12
N ILE A 209 15.20 0.16 -7.42
CA ILE A 209 16.30 -0.78 -7.23
C ILE A 209 16.62 -0.78 -5.74
N ASN A 210 16.54 -1.95 -5.12
CA ASN A 210 16.98 -2.23 -3.76
C ASN A 210 18.24 -3.09 -3.83
N TYR A 211 19.26 -2.72 -3.05
CA TYR A 211 20.48 -3.47 -2.88
C TYR A 211 20.69 -3.79 -1.39
N GLN A 212 20.70 -5.08 -1.07
CA GLN A 212 21.00 -5.59 0.26
C GLN A 212 22.51 -5.57 0.50
N ILE A 213 22.98 -4.70 1.39
CA ILE A 213 24.41 -4.55 1.72
C ILE A 213 24.84 -5.70 2.65
N ASN A 214 24.04 -6.01 3.66
CA ASN A 214 24.23 -7.09 4.62
C ASN A 214 22.86 -7.53 5.18
N SER A 215 22.79 -8.47 6.12
CA SER A 215 21.51 -8.96 6.67
C SER A 215 20.65 -7.91 7.38
N GLN A 216 21.20 -6.75 7.76
CA GLN A 216 20.52 -5.70 8.53
C GLN A 216 20.44 -4.35 7.80
N SER A 217 21.09 -4.21 6.64
CA SER A 217 21.20 -2.93 5.94
C SER A 217 20.95 -3.10 4.45
N SER A 218 20.04 -2.29 3.93
CA SER A 218 19.76 -2.17 2.49
C SER A 218 19.81 -0.71 2.07
N THR A 219 20.04 -0.47 0.78
CA THR A 219 19.86 0.84 0.16
C THR A 219 18.87 0.71 -0.98
N SER A 220 18.02 1.72 -1.16
CA SER A 220 17.00 1.70 -2.19
C SER A 220 16.93 3.03 -2.93
N LEU A 221 16.87 2.96 -4.25
CA LEU A 221 16.49 4.07 -5.12
C LEU A 221 15.09 3.82 -5.64
N VAL A 222 14.20 4.80 -5.54
CA VAL A 222 12.83 4.73 -6.02
C VAL A 222 12.52 5.99 -6.83
N TRP A 223 11.92 5.81 -7.99
CA TRP A 223 11.39 6.87 -8.83
C TRP A 223 9.94 6.54 -9.18
N ALA A 224 9.07 7.54 -9.12
CA ALA A 224 7.69 7.44 -9.55
C ALA A 224 7.24 8.79 -10.13
N GLY A 225 6.42 8.76 -11.16
CA GLY A 225 5.91 9.99 -11.75
C GLY A 225 4.77 9.78 -12.73
N ALA A 226 3.99 10.85 -12.92
CA ALA A 226 2.97 10.92 -13.94
C ALA A 226 3.63 11.00 -15.33
N ILE A 227 3.21 10.11 -16.22
CA ILE A 227 3.57 10.09 -17.64
C ILE A 227 2.45 10.65 -18.54
N LYS A 228 1.26 10.87 -17.97
CA LYS A 228 0.10 11.51 -18.62
C LYS A 228 -0.65 12.37 -17.61
N THR A 229 -1.29 13.43 -18.09
CA THR A 229 -2.22 14.25 -17.29
C THR A 229 -3.53 13.51 -17.07
N ASN A 230 -4.25 13.88 -16.02
CA ASN A 230 -5.54 13.28 -15.70
C ASN A 230 -6.49 14.33 -15.12
N SER A 231 -7.68 14.45 -15.74
CA SER A 231 -8.73 15.38 -15.33
C SER A 231 -9.69 14.81 -14.28
N THR A 232 -9.51 13.57 -13.86
CA THR A 232 -10.37 12.92 -12.85
C THR A 232 -10.16 13.58 -11.50
N ASN A 233 -11.25 14.02 -10.86
CA ASN A 233 -11.25 14.60 -9.52
C ASN A 233 -12.17 13.78 -8.62
N THR A 234 -11.60 13.02 -7.69
CA THR A 234 -12.36 12.25 -6.69
C THR A 234 -11.72 12.40 -5.31
N PHE A 235 -12.36 11.85 -4.28
CA PHE A 235 -11.83 11.83 -2.92
C PHE A 235 -10.39 11.28 -2.83
N ILE A 236 -10.02 10.33 -3.69
CA ILE A 236 -8.68 9.71 -3.75
C ILE A 236 -7.90 10.02 -5.03
N THR A 237 -8.45 10.85 -5.93
CA THR A 237 -7.81 11.21 -7.20
C THR A 237 -7.71 12.74 -7.30
N PRO A 238 -6.56 13.35 -6.98
CA PRO A 238 -6.35 14.76 -7.20
C PRO A 238 -6.22 15.06 -8.71
N VAL A 239 -6.56 16.28 -9.10
CA VAL A 239 -6.34 16.78 -10.48
C VAL A 239 -4.86 17.00 -10.70
N LEU A 240 -4.30 16.39 -11.76
CA LEU A 240 -2.88 16.46 -12.15
C LEU A 240 -2.70 17.02 -13.56
#